data_AF-A0AAN0JLN9-F1
#
_entry.id   AF-A0AAN0JLN9-F1
#
_cell.length_a   1.000
_cell.length_b   1.000
_cell.length_c   1.000
_cell.angle_alpha   90.00
_cell.angle_beta   90.00
_cell.angle_gamma   90.00
#
_symmetry.space_group_name_H-M   'P 1'
#
loop_
_entity.id
_entity.type
_entity.pdbx_description
1 polymer ?
#
loop_
_entity_poly.entity_id
_entity_poly.type
_entity_poly.pdbx_seq_one_letter_code
_entity_poly.pdbx_strand_id
1 'polypeptide(L)'
;MACNRVITFDEFLDQKPPIKELVEQIDTRNEWLMFGVILGLTKDAIYQLPKGVITGKTEALLELWLHAPNASRRQLLEELRKDPDKKDVADNYEKHLTDTYQAECKQSSEKEPADQCFVSGQKSREELDIEEKLKTKDCVIQELQDNICNYKEQIKDFEEKLRTNNSDIENLQSTFEEKENELQAAVHCNETQKVDFEEKLKTKVQEINDLKVSIKEKDNESDSKIQELQTIIHEKEEELLSSQKLLAKKEREVNTLSEGITAKETELASFRKLSEEQLQDLVALKLKLTDNQQDIAEKESMIKSTNEELLSVRLLLSQTQEELKLQRNELEEKLKTQHRISKMKDREIESLKAMLYPRNEQDMITSIKWSESEVRLTSPSAEQCTDVLTRIDDNHQQIYLSDSSSDVAQLLIVPLLQKKSVNSLYIFSTRLRHGFIDLFSSQMLDNNTLESLHLNHNSIDDVGVITLVQSLKHNKKLQYLSLEFNTEITSLSVPSLAEFIRINCTLSVLYVASTSIDAKGVLELVDSLKFNKRLGKIVVDQKHKAICSQFVSKTNRLDFSYSSTTAYENTGITKF
;
A
#
# COMPACT_ATOMS: atom_id res chain seq x y z
N MET A 1 4.35 -61.14 72.11
CA MET A 1 4.23 -59.98 73.03
C MET A 1 2.81 -59.48 72.86
N ALA A 2 1.89 -59.63 73.82
CA ALA A 2 1.92 -59.11 75.19
C ALA A 2 1.69 -57.60 75.26
N CYS A 3 0.44 -57.17 75.06
CA CYS A 3 -0.26 -56.35 76.06
C CYS A 3 -1.78 -56.41 75.82
N ASN A 4 -2.55 -56.97 76.76
CA ASN A 4 -3.99 -56.74 76.81
C ASN A 4 -4.23 -55.33 77.35
N ARG A 5 -4.18 -54.31 76.49
CA ARG A 5 -4.98 -53.11 76.75
C ARG A 5 -6.39 -53.39 76.26
N VAL A 6 -7.34 -53.43 77.19
CA VAL A 6 -8.71 -53.08 76.84
C VAL A 6 -8.66 -51.60 76.48
N ILE A 7 -8.77 -51.32 75.19
CA ILE A 7 -8.77 -49.97 74.63
C ILE A 7 -9.97 -49.25 75.28
N THR A 8 -9.78 -48.09 75.89
CA THR A 8 -10.91 -47.31 76.39
C THR A 8 -11.78 -46.80 75.24
N PHE A 9 -13.06 -46.51 75.46
CA PHE A 9 -13.92 -46.01 74.38
C PHE A 9 -13.39 -44.70 73.77
N ASP A 10 -12.77 -43.84 74.57
CA ASP A 10 -12.03 -42.67 74.08
C ASP A 10 -10.81 -43.04 73.21
N GLU A 11 -9.93 -43.96 73.66
CA GLU A 11 -8.82 -44.46 72.83
C GLU A 11 -9.31 -45.18 71.55
N PHE A 12 -10.53 -45.71 71.52
CA PHE A 12 -11.16 -46.30 70.33
C PHE A 12 -11.71 -45.23 69.38
N LEU A 13 -12.28 -44.15 69.91
CA LEU A 13 -12.73 -43.00 69.12
C LEU A 13 -11.56 -42.19 68.53
N ASP A 14 -10.43 -42.11 69.23
CA ASP A 14 -9.23 -41.40 68.75
C ASP A 14 -8.44 -42.18 67.69
N GLN A 15 -8.79 -43.44 67.43
CA GLN A 15 -8.24 -44.22 66.32
C GLN A 15 -8.88 -43.85 64.97
N LYS A 16 -8.11 -44.02 63.90
CA LYS A 16 -8.60 -43.94 62.53
C LYS A 16 -9.47 -45.17 62.22
N PRO A 17 -10.71 -45.01 61.70
CA PRO A 17 -11.53 -46.15 61.31
C PRO A 17 -10.90 -46.90 60.12
N PRO A 18 -10.97 -48.25 60.10
CA PRO A 18 -10.55 -49.03 58.94
C PRO A 18 -11.53 -48.79 57.77
N ILE A 19 -11.03 -48.84 56.53
CA ILE A 19 -11.84 -48.58 55.32
C ILE A 19 -13.09 -49.46 55.27
N LYS A 20 -13.02 -50.70 55.79
CA LYS A 20 -14.15 -51.63 55.86
C LYS A 20 -15.31 -51.10 56.73
N GLU A 21 -15.04 -50.44 57.86
CA GLU A 21 -16.06 -49.84 58.73
C GLU A 21 -16.82 -48.74 57.99
N LEU A 22 -16.09 -47.85 57.30
CA LEU A 22 -16.69 -46.77 56.53
C LEU A 22 -17.49 -47.29 55.33
N VAL A 23 -17.01 -48.34 54.65
CA VAL A 23 -17.71 -48.96 53.51
C VAL A 23 -18.97 -49.71 53.97
N GLU A 24 -18.98 -50.30 55.17
CA GLU A 24 -20.18 -50.95 55.73
C GLU A 24 -21.29 -49.97 56.13
N GLN A 25 -21.00 -48.66 56.21
CA GLN A 25 -22.00 -47.59 56.38
C GLN A 25 -22.50 -46.97 55.06
N ILE A 26 -21.91 -47.33 53.91
CA ILE A 26 -22.36 -46.86 52.58
C ILE A 26 -23.44 -47.83 52.08
N ASP A 27 -24.66 -47.33 51.81
CA ASP A 27 -25.73 -48.16 51.25
C ASP A 27 -25.50 -48.42 49.75
N THR A 28 -24.69 -49.43 49.43
CA THR A 28 -24.26 -49.78 48.07
C THR A 28 -25.39 -50.33 47.18
N ARG A 29 -26.65 -50.36 47.64
CA ARG A 29 -27.79 -50.93 46.90
C ARG A 29 -28.09 -50.24 45.58
N ASN A 30 -27.73 -48.97 45.42
CA ASN A 30 -28.14 -48.16 44.26
C ASN A 30 -27.02 -47.51 43.43
N GLU A 31 -25.73 -47.80 43.65
CA GLU A 31 -24.69 -47.25 42.74
C GLU A 31 -23.35 -48.02 42.72
N TRP A 32 -23.02 -48.65 41.58
CA TRP A 32 -21.66 -49.13 41.27
C TRP A 32 -20.81 -48.08 40.53
N LEU A 33 -21.41 -47.03 39.96
CA LEU A 33 -20.71 -46.08 39.08
C LEU A 33 -19.61 -45.29 39.82
N MET A 34 -19.86 -44.85 41.06
CA MET A 34 -18.83 -44.17 41.87
C MET A 34 -17.61 -45.06 42.12
N PHE A 35 -17.80 -46.35 42.39
CA PHE A 35 -16.69 -47.31 42.51
C PHE A 35 -15.94 -47.50 41.18
N GLY A 36 -16.64 -47.54 40.04
CA GLY A 36 -16.02 -47.62 38.71
C GLY A 36 -15.16 -46.40 38.34
N VAL A 37 -15.56 -45.20 38.78
CA VAL A 37 -14.77 -43.96 38.60
C VAL A 37 -13.52 -43.97 39.49
N ILE A 38 -13.64 -44.42 40.74
CA ILE A 38 -12.53 -44.53 41.70
C ILE A 38 -11.49 -45.58 41.24
N LEU A 39 -11.91 -46.60 40.48
CA LEU A 39 -11.05 -47.69 39.99
C LEU A 39 -10.46 -47.48 38.58
N GLY A 40 -10.61 -46.29 37.98
CA GLY A 40 -9.77 -45.85 36.85
C GLY A 40 -10.17 -46.36 35.46
N LEU A 41 -11.46 -46.54 35.19
CA LEU A 41 -11.95 -46.88 33.84
C LEU A 41 -11.91 -45.69 32.86
N THR A 42 -11.74 -45.96 31.57
CA THR A 42 -11.50 -44.96 30.53
C THR A 42 -12.75 -44.18 30.09
N LYS A 43 -12.54 -42.89 29.78
CA LYS A 43 -13.56 -41.86 29.53
C LYS A 43 -14.75 -42.29 28.65
N ASP A 44 -14.48 -42.97 27.54
CA ASP A 44 -15.51 -43.21 26.51
C ASP A 44 -16.58 -44.24 26.94
N ALA A 45 -16.26 -45.10 27.92
CA ALA A 45 -17.24 -46.00 28.54
C ALA A 45 -18.19 -45.28 29.53
N ILE A 46 -17.80 -44.11 30.05
CA ILE A 46 -18.53 -43.39 31.11
C ILE A 46 -19.73 -42.59 30.53
N TYR A 47 -19.67 -42.21 29.25
CA TYR A 47 -20.69 -41.36 28.62
C TYR A 47 -21.95 -42.08 28.11
N GLN A 48 -22.03 -43.42 28.20
CA GLN A 48 -23.15 -44.21 27.62
C GLN A 48 -24.15 -44.77 28.65
N LEU A 49 -24.21 -44.24 29.89
CA LEU A 49 -25.18 -44.71 30.91
C LEU A 49 -26.05 -43.58 31.50
N PRO A 50 -27.36 -43.80 31.75
CA PRO A 50 -28.28 -42.78 32.29
C PRO A 50 -28.03 -42.44 33.77
N LYS A 51 -28.56 -41.29 34.24
CA LYS A 51 -28.34 -40.74 35.59
C LYS A 51 -29.66 -40.48 36.33
N GLY A 52 -29.67 -40.62 37.66
CA GLY A 52 -30.84 -40.25 38.47
C GLY A 52 -30.69 -40.37 40.00
N VAL A 53 -30.24 -39.28 40.64
CA VAL A 53 -30.45 -38.89 42.06
C VAL A 53 -29.95 -39.85 43.17
N ILE A 54 -28.85 -39.45 43.82
CA ILE A 54 -28.34 -40.00 45.10
C ILE A 54 -29.15 -39.44 46.29
N THR A 55 -29.23 -40.18 47.40
CA THR A 55 -29.79 -39.67 48.67
C THR A 55 -28.70 -39.26 49.67
N GLY A 56 -28.87 -38.11 50.33
CA GLY A 56 -27.81 -37.37 51.04
C GLY A 56 -27.17 -38.03 52.29
N LYS A 57 -27.46 -39.30 52.59
CA LYS A 57 -26.74 -40.05 53.64
C LYS A 57 -25.33 -40.46 53.21
N THR A 58 -25.16 -40.80 51.94
CA THR A 58 -23.91 -41.35 51.39
C THR A 58 -22.89 -40.26 51.05
N GLU A 59 -23.38 -39.12 50.55
CA GLU A 59 -22.56 -37.99 50.09
C GLU A 59 -21.74 -37.35 51.22
N ALA A 60 -22.38 -37.08 52.36
CA ALA A 60 -21.76 -36.38 53.50
C ALA A 60 -20.56 -37.13 54.12
N LEU A 61 -20.62 -38.47 54.17
CA LEU A 61 -19.51 -39.30 54.68
C LEU A 61 -18.37 -39.42 53.66
N LEU A 62 -18.68 -39.43 52.35
CA LEU A 62 -17.68 -39.46 51.29
C LEU A 62 -16.93 -38.14 51.13
N GLU A 63 -17.59 -36.98 51.21
CA GLU A 63 -16.91 -35.68 51.19
C GLU A 63 -15.97 -35.52 52.40
N LEU A 64 -16.42 -35.87 53.61
CA LEU A 64 -15.58 -35.84 54.81
C LEU A 64 -14.35 -36.75 54.69
N TRP A 65 -14.52 -37.95 54.12
CA TRP A 65 -13.39 -38.87 53.89
C TRP A 65 -12.43 -38.37 52.81
N LEU A 66 -12.92 -37.75 51.73
CA LEU A 66 -12.09 -37.17 50.67
C LEU A 66 -11.30 -35.93 51.15
N HIS A 67 -11.87 -35.13 52.06
CA HIS A 67 -11.21 -33.94 52.60
C HIS A 67 -10.33 -34.21 53.83
N ALA A 68 -10.62 -35.26 54.62
CA ALA A 68 -9.85 -35.62 55.81
C ALA A 68 -9.56 -37.15 55.89
N PRO A 69 -8.86 -37.76 54.91
CA PRO A 69 -8.70 -39.22 54.79
C PRO A 69 -7.88 -39.90 55.91
N ASN A 70 -7.43 -39.15 56.92
CA ASN A 70 -6.70 -39.62 58.09
C ASN A 70 -7.35 -39.22 59.43
N ALA A 71 -8.57 -38.69 59.42
CA ALA A 71 -9.31 -38.33 60.63
C ALA A 71 -9.56 -39.54 61.55
N SER A 72 -9.61 -39.29 62.85
CA SER A 72 -10.11 -40.23 63.86
C SER A 72 -11.64 -40.33 63.82
N ARG A 73 -12.21 -41.40 64.40
CA ARG A 73 -13.67 -41.54 64.54
C ARG A 73 -14.28 -40.36 65.30
N ARG A 74 -13.60 -39.85 66.34
CA ARG A 74 -14.02 -38.65 67.09
C ARG A 74 -14.15 -37.44 66.19
N GLN A 75 -13.13 -37.16 65.36
CA GLN A 75 -13.13 -36.01 64.45
C GLN A 75 -14.24 -36.11 63.40
N LEU A 76 -14.46 -37.30 62.82
CA LEU A 76 -15.56 -37.51 61.86
C LEU A 76 -16.94 -37.27 62.52
N LEU A 77 -17.14 -37.75 63.75
CA LEU A 77 -18.37 -37.54 64.50
C LEU A 77 -18.58 -36.06 64.88
N GLU A 78 -17.51 -35.36 65.25
CA GLU A 78 -17.54 -33.94 65.64
C GLU A 78 -17.81 -33.02 64.45
N GLU A 79 -17.24 -33.29 63.26
CA GLU A 79 -17.59 -32.56 62.03
C GLU A 79 -19.05 -32.82 61.61
N LEU A 80 -19.52 -34.08 61.65
CA LEU A 80 -20.92 -34.42 61.34
C LEU A 80 -21.92 -33.72 62.28
N ARG A 81 -21.53 -33.41 63.53
CA ARG A 81 -22.36 -32.70 64.51
C ARG A 81 -22.35 -31.17 64.39
N LYS A 82 -21.51 -30.58 63.54
CA LYS A 82 -21.55 -29.12 63.25
C LYS A 82 -22.71 -28.73 62.32
N ASP A 83 -23.24 -29.69 61.58
CA ASP A 83 -24.31 -29.48 60.60
C ASP A 83 -25.66 -29.94 61.19
N PRO A 84 -26.61 -29.03 61.47
CA PRO A 84 -27.89 -29.39 62.10
C PRO A 84 -28.70 -30.43 61.31
N ASP A 85 -28.62 -30.40 59.98
CA ASP A 85 -29.43 -31.26 59.10
C ASP A 85 -28.85 -32.67 58.97
N LYS A 86 -27.62 -32.89 59.46
CA LYS A 86 -26.93 -34.19 59.47
C LYS A 86 -26.98 -34.91 60.81
N LYS A 87 -27.70 -34.37 61.80
CA LYS A 87 -27.78 -34.92 63.16
C LYS A 87 -28.21 -36.39 63.21
N ASP A 88 -29.24 -36.77 62.45
CA ASP A 88 -29.70 -38.16 62.36
C ASP A 88 -28.62 -39.11 61.82
N VAL A 89 -27.67 -38.63 61.00
CA VAL A 89 -26.55 -39.42 60.48
C VAL A 89 -25.47 -39.56 61.57
N ALA A 90 -25.14 -38.47 62.27
CA ALA A 90 -24.19 -38.49 63.38
C ALA A 90 -24.64 -39.43 64.50
N ASP A 91 -25.90 -39.36 64.92
CA ASP A 91 -26.43 -40.15 66.03
C ASP A 91 -26.56 -41.65 65.65
N ASN A 92 -26.80 -41.98 64.36
CA ASN A 92 -26.72 -43.37 63.88
C ASN A 92 -25.26 -43.89 63.82
N TYR A 93 -24.28 -43.07 63.41
CA TYR A 93 -22.88 -43.49 63.41
C TYR A 93 -22.33 -43.66 64.83
N GLU A 94 -22.65 -42.76 65.77
CA GLU A 94 -22.29 -42.92 67.19
C GLU A 94 -22.86 -44.23 67.78
N LYS A 95 -24.10 -44.57 67.43
CA LYS A 95 -24.70 -45.84 67.82
C LYS A 95 -23.94 -47.03 67.22
N HIS A 96 -23.62 -47.00 65.92
CA HIS A 96 -22.84 -48.08 65.29
C HIS A 96 -21.45 -48.26 65.91
N LEU A 97 -20.76 -47.17 66.26
CA LEU A 97 -19.48 -47.22 66.96
C LEU A 97 -19.62 -47.82 68.37
N THR A 98 -20.70 -47.49 69.07
CA THR A 98 -21.04 -48.03 70.38
C THR A 98 -21.35 -49.54 70.32
N ASP A 99 -22.18 -49.96 69.36
CA ASP A 99 -22.53 -51.35 69.12
C ASP A 99 -21.30 -52.17 68.68
N THR A 100 -20.41 -51.61 67.85
CA THR A 100 -19.15 -52.23 67.41
C THR A 100 -18.19 -52.47 68.57
N TYR A 101 -17.96 -51.45 69.40
CA TYR A 101 -17.13 -51.58 70.61
C TYR A 101 -17.70 -52.63 71.59
N GLN A 102 -19.02 -52.70 71.74
CA GLN A 102 -19.67 -53.75 72.55
C GLN A 102 -19.56 -55.16 71.93
N ALA A 103 -19.51 -55.28 70.60
CA ALA A 103 -19.32 -56.55 69.90
C ALA A 103 -17.87 -57.06 69.99
N GLU A 104 -16.88 -56.18 69.82
CA GLU A 104 -15.46 -56.51 70.04
C GLU A 104 -15.18 -56.96 71.48
N CYS A 105 -15.98 -56.50 72.46
CA CYS A 105 -15.93 -56.95 73.85
C CYS A 105 -16.66 -58.28 74.15
N LYS A 106 -17.33 -58.94 73.18
CA LYS A 106 -18.22 -60.10 73.42
C LYS A 106 -17.91 -61.32 72.55
N GLN A 107 -16.80 -62.02 72.81
CA GLN A 107 -16.52 -63.36 72.25
C GLN A 107 -16.10 -64.39 73.32
N SER A 108 -17.06 -65.18 73.84
CA SER A 108 -16.80 -66.43 74.61
C SER A 108 -18.08 -67.27 74.87
N SER A 109 -17.99 -68.62 74.77
CA SER A 109 -18.96 -69.72 75.15
C SER A 109 -20.01 -70.25 74.11
N GLU A 110 -20.56 -71.49 74.30
CA GLU A 110 -21.11 -72.40 73.23
C GLU A 110 -22.24 -73.45 73.65
N LYS A 111 -22.99 -74.08 72.67
CA LYS A 111 -23.56 -75.50 72.58
C LYS A 111 -24.99 -75.96 73.14
N GLU A 112 -25.43 -77.25 72.92
CA GLU A 112 -26.83 -77.87 72.81
C GLU A 112 -26.91 -79.46 73.03
N PRO A 113 -27.95 -80.35 72.76
CA PRO A 113 -29.48 -80.45 72.82
C PRO A 113 -30.18 -81.86 73.21
N ALA A 114 -31.54 -82.04 73.05
CA ALA A 114 -32.43 -83.29 72.81
C ALA A 114 -32.79 -84.39 73.92
N ASP A 115 -33.75 -85.39 73.83
CA ASP A 115 -35.19 -85.58 73.32
C ASP A 115 -35.91 -87.00 73.64
N GLN A 116 -37.28 -87.13 73.57
CA GLN A 116 -38.30 -88.28 73.43
C GLN A 116 -38.45 -89.58 74.36
N CYS A 117 -39.68 -90.24 74.54
CA CYS A 117 -39.95 -91.55 75.30
C CYS A 117 -41.42 -92.25 75.30
N PHE A 118 -41.63 -93.61 75.57
CA PHE A 118 -42.94 -94.36 75.95
C PHE A 118 -42.91 -95.94 76.36
N VAL A 119 -44.03 -96.56 76.90
CA VAL A 119 -44.63 -98.02 77.00
C VAL A 119 -44.38 -99.24 78.03
N SER A 120 -45.47 -100.04 78.40
CA SER A 120 -45.66 -101.55 78.75
C SER A 120 -45.51 -102.20 80.21
N GLY A 121 -45.98 -103.42 80.69
CA GLY A 121 -47.06 -104.47 80.38
C GLY A 121 -47.02 -105.96 81.06
N GLN A 122 -48.17 -106.68 81.37
CA GLN A 122 -48.47 -108.18 81.66
C GLN A 122 -48.18 -108.94 83.05
N LYS A 123 -48.62 -110.21 83.46
CA LYS A 123 -49.80 -111.21 83.32
C LYS A 123 -49.63 -112.66 84.04
N SER A 124 -50.68 -113.38 84.59
CA SER A 124 -50.72 -114.83 85.15
C SER A 124 -52.18 -115.38 85.54
N ARG A 125 -52.59 -116.51 86.24
CA ARG A 125 -52.50 -118.07 86.35
C ARG A 125 -53.57 -118.60 87.43
N GLU A 126 -54.02 -119.83 87.86
CA GLU A 126 -54.22 -121.34 87.59
C GLU A 126 -54.90 -122.03 88.88
N GLU A 127 -55.37 -123.30 89.23
CA GLU A 127 -55.70 -124.75 88.83
C GLU A 127 -56.51 -125.45 90.05
N LEU A 128 -57.03 -126.71 90.32
CA LEU A 128 -57.31 -128.15 89.85
C LEU A 128 -58.43 -128.82 90.82
N ASP A 129 -58.90 -130.12 91.06
CA ASP A 129 -58.71 -131.61 90.79
C ASP A 129 -59.99 -132.54 91.17
N ILE A 130 -60.00 -133.93 91.19
CA ILE A 130 -61.23 -134.86 91.22
C ILE A 130 -61.19 -136.28 91.98
N GLU A 131 -62.32 -136.77 92.58
CA GLU A 131 -62.96 -138.16 92.50
C GLU A 131 -63.61 -138.82 93.78
N GLU A 132 -64.96 -138.92 93.88
CA GLU A 132 -65.72 -140.08 94.40
C GLU A 132 -67.15 -140.13 93.77
N LYS A 133 -67.83 -141.29 93.73
CA LYS A 133 -68.90 -141.60 92.75
C LYS A 133 -70.34 -141.71 93.32
N LEU A 134 -71.30 -141.17 92.53
CA LEU A 134 -72.71 -141.63 92.40
C LEU A 134 -73.69 -141.43 93.58
N LYS A 135 -73.70 -140.24 94.20
CA LYS A 135 -74.90 -139.70 94.91
C LYS A 135 -75.29 -138.26 94.55
N THR A 136 -74.61 -137.64 93.60
CA THR A 136 -74.55 -136.18 93.42
C THR A 136 -75.01 -135.73 92.02
N LYS A 137 -76.23 -136.11 91.60
CA LYS A 137 -76.82 -135.61 90.34
C LYS A 137 -77.78 -134.43 90.52
N ASP A 138 -78.60 -134.42 91.56
CA ASP A 138 -79.71 -133.48 91.68
C ASP A 138 -79.30 -132.07 92.14
N CYS A 139 -78.05 -131.88 92.55
CA CYS A 139 -77.55 -130.57 93.05
C CYS A 139 -77.07 -129.62 91.94
N VAL A 140 -76.61 -130.15 90.79
CA VAL A 140 -75.91 -129.36 89.75
C VAL A 140 -76.87 -128.56 88.85
N ILE A 141 -78.14 -128.97 88.77
CA ILE A 141 -79.14 -128.32 87.89
C ILE A 141 -79.48 -126.90 88.36
N GLN A 142 -79.46 -126.65 89.67
CA GLN A 142 -79.89 -125.37 90.24
C GLN A 142 -78.90 -124.23 89.94
N GLU A 143 -77.60 -124.49 90.10
CA GLU A 143 -76.51 -123.53 89.91
C GLU A 143 -76.41 -123.01 88.46
N LEU A 144 -76.83 -123.83 87.48
CA LEU A 144 -76.91 -123.42 86.07
C LEU A 144 -78.07 -122.47 85.77
N GLN A 145 -79.14 -122.45 86.58
CA GLN A 145 -80.29 -121.57 86.35
C GLN A 145 -80.00 -120.12 86.75
N ASP A 146 -79.36 -119.90 87.90
CA ASP A 146 -79.03 -118.56 88.39
C ASP A 146 -78.03 -117.82 87.47
N ASN A 147 -77.05 -118.56 86.93
CA ASN A 147 -76.12 -118.04 85.93
C ASN A 147 -76.84 -117.52 84.67
N ILE A 148 -77.88 -118.22 84.20
CA ILE A 148 -78.68 -117.81 83.02
C ILE A 148 -79.48 -116.51 83.29
N CYS A 149 -79.88 -116.23 84.54
CA CYS A 149 -80.49 -114.95 84.90
C CYS A 149 -79.51 -113.78 84.80
N ASN A 150 -78.30 -113.92 85.37
CA ASN A 150 -77.28 -112.87 85.36
C ASN A 150 -76.91 -112.44 83.92
N TYR A 151 -76.64 -113.41 83.03
CA TYR A 151 -76.32 -113.09 81.63
C TYR A 151 -77.47 -112.39 80.87
N LYS A 152 -78.74 -112.62 81.24
CA LYS A 152 -79.89 -111.92 80.63
C LYS A 152 -79.97 -110.45 81.03
N GLU A 153 -79.60 -110.08 82.25
CA GLU A 153 -79.55 -108.66 82.64
C GLU A 153 -78.39 -107.93 81.95
N GLN A 154 -77.21 -108.56 81.86
CA GLN A 154 -76.07 -107.98 81.15
C GLN A 154 -76.36 -107.74 79.66
N ILE A 155 -77.00 -108.70 78.97
CA ILE A 155 -77.42 -108.53 77.57
C ILE A 155 -78.33 -107.31 77.40
N LYS A 156 -79.26 -107.09 78.35
CA LYS A 156 -80.23 -105.99 78.29
C LYS A 156 -79.59 -104.60 78.45
N ASP A 157 -78.59 -104.47 79.33
CA ASP A 157 -77.77 -103.26 79.48
C ASP A 157 -76.93 -102.98 78.21
N PHE A 158 -76.40 -104.03 77.57
CA PHE A 158 -75.73 -103.89 76.27
C PHE A 158 -76.69 -103.49 75.13
N GLU A 159 -77.92 -104.01 75.09
CA GLU A 159 -78.95 -103.62 74.11
C GLU A 159 -79.35 -102.14 74.24
N GLU A 160 -79.42 -101.62 75.46
CA GLU A 160 -79.75 -100.20 75.72
C GLU A 160 -78.59 -99.25 75.34
N LYS A 161 -77.34 -99.68 75.57
CA LYS A 161 -76.13 -98.99 75.11
C LYS A 161 -75.97 -99.01 73.59
N LEU A 162 -76.35 -100.09 72.93
CA LEU A 162 -76.37 -100.17 71.46
C LEU A 162 -77.41 -99.22 70.85
N ARG A 163 -78.59 -99.05 71.49
CA ARG A 163 -79.60 -98.08 71.04
C ARG A 163 -79.13 -96.63 71.14
N THR A 164 -78.49 -96.26 72.25
CA THR A 164 -77.96 -94.90 72.45
C THR A 164 -76.84 -94.61 71.45
N ASN A 165 -75.85 -95.50 71.32
CA ASN A 165 -74.78 -95.35 70.34
C ASN A 165 -75.29 -95.24 68.89
N ASN A 166 -76.32 -96.00 68.50
CA ASN A 166 -76.92 -95.86 67.16
C ASN A 166 -77.58 -94.48 66.97
N SER A 167 -78.30 -93.95 67.96
CA SER A 167 -78.90 -92.62 67.88
C SER A 167 -77.85 -91.51 67.78
N ASP A 168 -76.71 -91.66 68.46
CA ASP A 168 -75.60 -90.71 68.35
C ASP A 168 -74.89 -90.81 66.98
N ILE A 169 -74.79 -92.01 66.40
CA ILE A 169 -74.29 -92.21 65.03
C ILE A 169 -75.20 -91.55 63.99
N GLU A 170 -76.53 -91.71 64.09
CA GLU A 170 -77.48 -91.06 63.18
C GLU A 170 -77.41 -89.52 63.25
N ASN A 171 -77.26 -88.96 64.46
CA ASN A 171 -77.04 -87.52 64.66
C ASN A 171 -75.70 -87.04 64.07
N LEU A 172 -74.62 -87.81 64.24
CA LEU A 172 -73.30 -87.52 63.67
C LEU A 172 -73.29 -87.64 62.14
N GLN A 173 -74.06 -88.55 61.56
CA GLN A 173 -74.25 -88.67 60.10
C GLN A 173 -74.99 -87.45 59.55
N SER A 174 -76.12 -87.07 60.15
CA SER A 174 -76.89 -85.89 59.70
C SER A 174 -76.08 -84.59 59.79
N THR A 175 -75.29 -84.39 60.85
CA THR A 175 -74.43 -83.21 60.99
C THR A 175 -73.18 -83.26 60.09
N PHE A 176 -72.69 -84.45 59.73
CA PHE A 176 -71.65 -84.59 58.70
C PHE A 176 -72.19 -84.24 57.31
N GLU A 177 -73.37 -84.74 56.93
CA GLU A 177 -74.02 -84.40 55.66
C GLU A 177 -74.29 -82.89 55.55
N GLU A 178 -74.76 -82.23 56.61
CA GLU A 178 -74.98 -80.78 56.62
C GLU A 178 -73.66 -80.01 56.36
N LYS A 179 -72.55 -80.43 57.00
CA LYS A 179 -71.24 -79.81 56.78
C LYS A 179 -70.57 -80.17 55.46
N GLU A 180 -70.84 -81.34 54.89
CA GLU A 180 -70.41 -81.65 53.54
C GLU A 180 -71.12 -80.75 52.51
N ASN A 181 -72.44 -80.54 52.67
CA ASN A 181 -73.20 -79.64 51.80
C ASN A 181 -72.75 -78.17 51.92
N GLU A 182 -72.48 -77.67 53.13
CA GLU A 182 -71.86 -76.34 53.33
C GLU A 182 -70.52 -76.22 52.58
N LEU A 183 -69.66 -77.24 52.70
CA LEU A 183 -68.32 -77.23 52.09
C LEU A 183 -68.40 -77.28 50.56
N GLN A 184 -69.27 -78.13 50.00
CA GLN A 184 -69.50 -78.21 48.56
C GLN A 184 -70.03 -76.89 47.99
N ALA A 185 -70.95 -76.22 48.69
CA ALA A 185 -71.45 -74.89 48.30
C ALA A 185 -70.34 -73.82 48.33
N ALA A 186 -69.48 -73.84 49.35
CA ALA A 186 -68.34 -72.92 49.46
C ALA A 186 -67.28 -73.15 48.36
N VAL A 187 -66.97 -74.41 48.04
CA VAL A 187 -66.08 -74.77 46.92
C VAL A 187 -66.65 -74.26 45.59
N HIS A 188 -67.92 -74.55 45.30
CA HIS A 188 -68.57 -74.12 44.06
C HIS A 188 -68.62 -72.58 43.92
N CYS A 189 -68.83 -71.86 45.01
CA CYS A 189 -68.78 -70.40 45.03
C CYS A 189 -67.37 -69.87 44.68
N ASN A 190 -66.33 -70.45 45.29
CA ASN A 190 -64.93 -70.07 45.02
C ASN A 190 -64.49 -70.42 43.59
N GLU A 191 -64.91 -71.57 43.04
CA GLU A 191 -64.67 -71.94 41.65
C GLU A 191 -65.35 -70.96 40.68
N THR A 192 -66.58 -70.56 40.97
CA THR A 192 -67.32 -69.57 40.15
C THR A 192 -66.63 -68.21 40.17
N GLN A 193 -66.17 -67.74 41.34
CA GLN A 193 -65.38 -66.50 41.46
C GLN A 193 -64.04 -66.61 40.71
N LYS A 194 -63.35 -67.75 40.79
CA LYS A 194 -62.10 -67.99 40.06
C LYS A 194 -62.30 -67.86 38.54
N VAL A 195 -63.36 -68.44 37.98
CA VAL A 195 -63.66 -68.34 36.54
C VAL A 195 -63.92 -66.89 36.11
N ASP A 196 -64.69 -66.13 36.90
CA ASP A 196 -64.93 -64.69 36.68
C ASP A 196 -63.62 -63.87 36.72
N PHE A 197 -62.71 -64.18 37.65
CA PHE A 197 -61.38 -63.56 37.68
C PHE A 197 -60.50 -63.97 36.49
N GLU A 198 -60.51 -65.23 36.06
CA GLU A 198 -59.75 -65.71 34.89
C GLU A 198 -60.27 -65.08 33.58
N GLU A 199 -61.58 -64.89 33.42
CA GLU A 199 -62.18 -64.22 32.27
C GLU A 199 -61.87 -62.71 32.25
N LYS A 200 -61.94 -62.03 33.40
CA LYS A 200 -61.50 -60.63 33.55
C LYS A 200 -60.02 -60.45 33.27
N LEU A 201 -59.16 -61.37 33.74
CA LEU A 201 -57.73 -61.37 33.46
C LEU A 201 -57.47 -61.53 31.96
N LYS A 202 -58.14 -62.49 31.31
CA LYS A 202 -58.05 -62.74 29.86
C LYS A 202 -58.46 -61.51 29.03
N THR A 203 -59.53 -60.83 29.44
CA THR A 203 -59.99 -59.57 28.81
C THR A 203 -58.93 -58.47 28.95
N LYS A 204 -58.36 -58.28 30.15
CA LYS A 204 -57.29 -57.29 30.38
C LYS A 204 -55.99 -57.61 29.66
N VAL A 205 -55.64 -58.89 29.50
CA VAL A 205 -54.50 -59.32 28.67
C VAL A 205 -54.75 -58.98 27.19
N GLN A 206 -55.98 -59.14 26.69
CA GLN A 206 -56.31 -58.73 25.32
C GLN A 206 -56.21 -57.21 25.14
N GLU A 207 -56.81 -56.40 26.03
CA GLU A 207 -56.67 -54.93 26.02
C GLU A 207 -55.20 -54.48 25.99
N ILE A 208 -54.34 -55.11 26.80
CA ILE A 208 -52.90 -54.83 26.83
C ILE A 208 -52.21 -55.19 25.50
N ASN A 209 -52.63 -56.25 24.83
CA ASN A 209 -52.06 -56.65 23.54
C ASN A 209 -52.54 -55.71 22.41
N ASP A 210 -53.81 -55.32 22.40
CA ASP A 210 -54.36 -54.38 21.43
C ASP A 210 -53.70 -52.99 21.57
N LEU A 211 -53.49 -52.53 22.81
CA LEU A 211 -52.73 -51.31 23.10
C LEU A 211 -51.27 -51.41 22.64
N LYS A 212 -50.59 -52.54 22.82
CA LYS A 212 -49.22 -52.73 22.31
C LYS A 212 -49.14 -52.67 20.78
N VAL A 213 -50.15 -53.19 20.07
CA VAL A 213 -50.22 -53.08 18.61
C VAL A 213 -50.40 -51.62 18.21
N SER A 214 -51.36 -50.91 18.81
CA SER A 214 -51.63 -49.50 18.47
C SER A 214 -50.47 -48.55 18.83
N ILE A 215 -49.72 -48.82 19.90
CA ILE A 215 -48.47 -48.11 20.22
C ILE A 215 -47.44 -48.37 19.12
N LYS A 216 -47.17 -49.63 18.78
CA LYS A 216 -46.18 -49.99 17.74
C LYS A 216 -46.53 -49.42 16.36
N GLU A 217 -47.81 -49.33 16.02
CA GLU A 217 -48.27 -48.69 14.78
C GLU A 217 -47.95 -47.18 14.78
N LYS A 218 -48.14 -46.49 15.91
CA LYS A 218 -47.77 -45.07 16.07
C LYS A 218 -46.27 -44.82 16.13
N ASP A 219 -45.51 -45.74 16.72
CA ASP A 219 -44.04 -45.68 16.71
C ASP A 219 -43.54 -45.77 15.26
N ASN A 220 -44.02 -46.77 14.50
CA ASN A 220 -43.71 -46.90 13.06
C ASN A 220 -44.14 -45.66 12.24
N GLU A 221 -45.31 -45.09 12.50
CA GLU A 221 -45.80 -43.88 11.84
C GLU A 221 -44.90 -42.66 12.16
N SER A 222 -44.40 -42.59 13.39
CA SER A 222 -43.48 -41.54 13.86
C SER A 222 -42.10 -41.69 13.24
N ASP A 223 -41.53 -42.91 13.23
CA ASP A 223 -40.26 -43.22 12.56
C ASP A 223 -40.31 -42.91 11.06
N SER A 224 -41.41 -43.24 10.39
CA SER A 224 -41.63 -42.90 8.97
C SER A 224 -41.60 -41.38 8.74
N LYS A 225 -42.28 -40.60 9.60
CA LYS A 225 -42.27 -39.13 9.54
C LYS A 225 -40.91 -38.54 9.88
N ILE A 226 -40.15 -39.16 10.78
CA ILE A 226 -38.78 -38.76 11.10
C ILE A 226 -37.86 -38.97 9.89
N GLN A 227 -37.97 -40.09 9.17
CA GLN A 227 -37.20 -40.36 7.95
C GLN A 227 -37.56 -39.39 6.80
N GLU A 228 -38.85 -39.08 6.63
CA GLU A 228 -39.30 -38.08 5.65
C GLU A 228 -38.73 -36.69 5.97
N LEU A 229 -38.83 -36.24 7.22
CA LEU A 229 -38.25 -34.96 7.66
C LEU A 229 -36.72 -34.93 7.56
N GLN A 230 -36.02 -36.02 7.88
CA GLN A 230 -34.56 -36.13 7.71
C GLN A 230 -34.15 -36.01 6.24
N THR A 231 -34.92 -36.60 5.32
CA THR A 231 -34.68 -36.51 3.87
C THR A 231 -34.86 -35.06 3.40
N ILE A 232 -35.96 -34.40 3.79
CA ILE A 232 -36.23 -32.99 3.47
C ILE A 232 -35.16 -32.06 4.05
N ILE A 233 -34.69 -32.29 5.28
CA ILE A 233 -33.60 -31.52 5.88
C ILE A 233 -32.32 -31.66 5.04
N HIS A 234 -31.95 -32.88 4.64
CA HIS A 234 -30.74 -33.11 3.85
C HIS A 234 -30.79 -32.43 2.47
N GLU A 235 -31.93 -32.51 1.76
CA GLU A 235 -32.15 -31.78 0.50
C GLU A 235 -32.00 -30.26 0.69
N LYS A 236 -32.49 -29.71 1.81
CA LYS A 236 -32.35 -28.28 2.12
C LYS A 236 -30.95 -27.87 2.58
N GLU A 237 -30.19 -28.77 3.18
CA GLU A 237 -28.75 -28.56 3.43
C GLU A 237 -27.95 -28.52 2.11
N GLU A 238 -28.27 -29.37 1.14
CA GLU A 238 -27.64 -29.32 -0.19
C GLU A 238 -28.01 -28.04 -0.98
N GLU A 239 -29.30 -27.66 -0.99
CA GLU A 239 -29.76 -26.38 -1.56
C GLU A 239 -29.05 -25.18 -0.92
N LEU A 240 -28.93 -25.17 0.41
CA LEU A 240 -28.25 -24.11 1.17
C LEU A 240 -26.76 -24.07 0.84
N LEU A 241 -26.08 -25.22 0.80
CA LEU A 241 -24.67 -25.32 0.45
C LEU A 241 -24.39 -24.88 -1.00
N SER A 242 -25.29 -25.20 -1.93
CA SER A 242 -25.26 -24.72 -3.31
C SER A 242 -25.43 -23.19 -3.37
N SER A 243 -26.39 -22.65 -2.62
CA SER A 243 -26.66 -21.21 -2.52
C SER A 243 -25.49 -20.45 -1.90
N GLN A 244 -24.85 -20.98 -0.86
CA GLN A 244 -23.65 -20.42 -0.24
C GLN A 244 -22.45 -20.40 -1.21
N LYS A 245 -22.24 -21.48 -1.99
CA LYS A 245 -21.20 -21.51 -3.03
C LYS A 245 -21.45 -20.46 -4.11
N LEU A 246 -22.71 -20.21 -4.49
CA LEU A 246 -23.09 -19.16 -5.44
C LEU A 246 -22.90 -17.75 -4.85
N LEU A 247 -23.26 -17.54 -3.58
CA LEU A 247 -23.03 -16.28 -2.85
C LEU A 247 -21.53 -15.95 -2.81
N ALA A 248 -20.69 -16.88 -2.35
CA ALA A 248 -19.24 -16.71 -2.28
C ALA A 248 -18.58 -16.49 -3.65
N LYS A 249 -19.20 -16.96 -4.75
CA LYS A 249 -18.79 -16.58 -6.10
C LYS A 249 -19.17 -15.13 -6.42
N LYS A 250 -20.40 -14.72 -6.08
CA LYS A 250 -20.89 -13.36 -6.32
C LYS A 250 -20.15 -12.30 -5.50
N GLU A 251 -19.77 -12.60 -4.26
CA GLU A 251 -18.91 -11.74 -3.44
C GLU A 251 -17.54 -11.49 -4.11
N ARG A 252 -16.92 -12.52 -4.71
CA ARG A 252 -15.67 -12.36 -5.50
C ARG A 252 -15.87 -11.55 -6.77
N GLU A 253 -16.99 -11.74 -7.47
CA GLU A 253 -17.35 -10.92 -8.63
C GLU A 253 -17.58 -9.44 -8.24
N VAL A 254 -18.20 -9.17 -7.08
CA VAL A 254 -18.37 -7.81 -6.53
C VAL A 254 -17.04 -7.19 -6.10
N ASN A 255 -16.16 -7.95 -5.44
CA ASN A 255 -14.86 -7.45 -4.99
C ASN A 255 -13.96 -7.08 -6.18
N THR A 256 -13.87 -7.91 -7.22
CA THR A 256 -13.07 -7.58 -8.42
C THR A 256 -13.66 -6.40 -9.22
N LEU A 257 -14.97 -6.21 -9.22
CA LEU A 257 -15.61 -5.00 -9.75
C LEU A 257 -15.31 -3.76 -8.89
N SER A 258 -15.27 -3.89 -7.57
CA SER A 258 -14.92 -2.80 -6.64
C SER A 258 -13.44 -2.37 -6.79
N GLU A 259 -12.52 -3.34 -6.89
CA GLU A 259 -11.11 -3.10 -7.24
C GLU A 259 -10.99 -2.38 -8.60
N GLY A 260 -11.73 -2.84 -9.62
CA GLY A 260 -11.77 -2.19 -10.93
C GLY A 260 -12.33 -0.76 -10.91
N ILE A 261 -13.33 -0.48 -10.07
CA ILE A 261 -13.87 0.87 -9.86
C ILE A 261 -12.83 1.77 -9.19
N THR A 262 -12.23 1.35 -8.08
CA THR A 262 -11.22 2.17 -7.38
C THR A 262 -9.99 2.45 -8.25
N ALA A 263 -9.55 1.48 -9.06
CA ALA A 263 -8.51 1.70 -10.07
C ALA A 263 -8.91 2.80 -11.07
N LYS A 264 -10.14 2.74 -11.61
CA LYS A 264 -10.67 3.77 -12.53
C LYS A 264 -10.87 5.13 -11.86
N GLU A 265 -11.20 5.19 -10.57
CA GLU A 265 -11.28 6.44 -9.81
C GLU A 265 -9.90 7.07 -9.63
N THR A 266 -8.85 6.28 -9.34
CA THR A 266 -7.47 6.80 -9.25
C THR A 266 -6.94 7.30 -10.60
N GLU A 267 -7.23 6.58 -11.69
CA GLU A 267 -6.92 7.00 -13.06
C GLU A 267 -7.63 8.33 -13.40
N LEU A 268 -8.92 8.44 -13.11
CA LEU A 268 -9.71 9.65 -13.34
C LEU A 268 -9.24 10.83 -12.47
N ALA A 269 -8.81 10.58 -11.23
CA ALA A 269 -8.18 11.60 -10.38
C ALA A 269 -6.85 12.11 -10.96
N SER A 270 -6.04 11.22 -11.55
CA SER A 270 -4.80 11.63 -12.24
C SER A 270 -5.07 12.50 -13.47
N PHE A 271 -6.10 12.18 -14.26
CA PHE A 271 -6.55 13.01 -15.39
C PHE A 271 -7.09 14.37 -14.94
N ARG A 272 -7.83 14.44 -13.82
CA ARG A 272 -8.28 15.73 -13.24
C ARG A 272 -7.09 16.61 -12.85
N LYS A 273 -6.09 16.07 -12.13
CA LYS A 273 -4.89 16.81 -11.74
C LYS A 273 -4.13 17.37 -12.95
N LEU A 274 -3.93 16.54 -13.99
CA LEU A 274 -3.28 16.97 -15.23
C LEU A 274 -4.08 18.08 -15.95
N SER A 275 -5.41 17.99 -15.94
CA SER A 275 -6.29 19.04 -16.50
C SER A 275 -6.27 20.33 -15.68
N GLU A 276 -6.11 20.27 -14.36
CA GLU A 276 -5.97 21.44 -13.49
C GLU A 276 -4.61 22.14 -13.71
N GLU A 277 -3.52 21.37 -13.86
CA GLU A 277 -2.20 21.89 -14.22
C GLU A 277 -2.22 22.59 -15.58
N GLN A 278 -2.82 21.96 -16.61
CA GLN A 278 -2.98 22.58 -17.94
C GLN A 278 -3.85 23.84 -17.92
N LEU A 279 -4.88 23.91 -17.05
CA LEU A 279 -5.69 25.12 -16.88
C LEU A 279 -4.90 26.24 -16.20
N GLN A 280 -4.03 25.95 -15.23
CA GLN A 280 -3.15 26.94 -14.59
C GLN A 280 -2.14 27.52 -15.59
N ASP A 281 -1.50 26.68 -16.41
CA ASP A 281 -0.61 27.13 -17.48
C ASP A 281 -1.33 28.03 -18.51
N LEU A 282 -2.55 27.65 -18.91
CA LEU A 282 -3.35 28.44 -19.85
C LEU A 282 -3.76 29.80 -19.27
N VAL A 283 -4.09 29.87 -17.97
CA VAL A 283 -4.32 31.14 -17.27
C VAL A 283 -3.05 31.99 -17.20
N ALA A 284 -1.89 31.39 -16.89
CA ALA A 284 -0.61 32.09 -16.82
C ALA A 284 -0.18 32.63 -18.20
N LEU A 285 -0.44 31.89 -19.29
CA LEU A 285 -0.24 32.35 -20.67
C LEU A 285 -1.20 33.49 -21.03
N LYS A 286 -2.46 33.43 -20.59
CA LYS A 286 -3.45 34.49 -20.83
C LYS A 286 -3.07 35.80 -20.11
N LEU A 287 -2.55 35.73 -18.89
CA LEU A 287 -2.02 36.90 -18.18
C LEU A 287 -0.87 37.55 -18.97
N LYS A 288 0.17 36.77 -19.33
CA LYS A 288 1.30 37.26 -20.15
C LYS A 288 0.86 37.84 -21.50
N LEU A 289 -0.18 37.29 -22.12
CA LEU A 289 -0.75 37.84 -23.36
C LEU A 289 -1.43 39.20 -23.12
N THR A 290 -2.07 39.39 -21.98
CA THR A 290 -2.70 40.66 -21.58
C THR A 290 -1.63 41.72 -21.26
N ASP A 291 -0.58 41.33 -20.53
CA ASP A 291 0.58 42.19 -20.25
C ASP A 291 1.23 42.65 -21.57
N ASN A 292 1.51 41.72 -22.49
CA ASN A 292 2.06 42.01 -23.82
C ASN A 292 1.14 42.93 -24.66
N GLN A 293 -0.18 42.85 -24.51
CA GLN A 293 -1.13 43.74 -25.21
C GLN A 293 -1.07 45.17 -24.68
N GLN A 294 -0.95 45.35 -23.36
CA GLN A 294 -0.70 46.66 -22.74
C GLN A 294 0.66 47.22 -23.20
N ASP A 295 1.70 46.38 -23.17
CA ASP A 295 3.06 46.69 -23.63
C ASP A 295 3.11 47.12 -25.10
N ILE A 296 2.19 46.63 -25.95
CA ILE A 296 2.04 47.03 -27.36
C ILE A 296 1.30 48.38 -27.45
N ALA A 297 0.18 48.54 -26.76
CA ALA A 297 -0.61 49.78 -26.79
C ALA A 297 0.19 51.01 -26.31
N GLU A 298 1.04 50.84 -25.29
CA GLU A 298 1.95 51.89 -24.83
C GLU A 298 3.01 52.25 -25.88
N LYS A 299 3.57 51.25 -26.58
CA LYS A 299 4.53 51.48 -27.67
C LYS A 299 3.87 52.13 -28.88
N GLU A 300 2.65 51.77 -29.24
CA GLU A 300 1.87 52.43 -30.29
C GLU A 300 1.59 53.90 -29.95
N SER A 301 1.27 54.20 -28.69
CA SER A 301 1.09 55.57 -28.19
C SER A 301 2.39 56.40 -28.27
N MET A 302 3.52 55.83 -27.84
CA MET A 302 4.85 56.48 -28.00
C MET A 302 5.18 56.73 -29.47
N ILE A 303 4.99 55.73 -30.35
CA ILE A 303 5.21 55.86 -31.79
C ILE A 303 4.33 56.98 -32.39
N LYS A 304 3.09 57.15 -31.92
CA LYS A 304 2.23 58.26 -32.36
C LYS A 304 2.81 59.62 -31.96
N SER A 305 3.21 59.80 -30.70
CA SER A 305 3.87 61.05 -30.23
C SER A 305 5.13 61.36 -31.05
N THR A 306 6.02 60.38 -31.21
CA THR A 306 7.25 60.54 -31.99
C THR A 306 7.00 60.89 -33.46
N ASN A 307 5.92 60.39 -34.06
CA ASN A 307 5.52 60.76 -35.43
C ASN A 307 4.96 62.19 -35.52
N GLU A 308 4.22 62.66 -34.51
CA GLU A 308 3.73 64.04 -34.42
C GLU A 308 4.89 65.04 -34.22
N GLU A 309 5.85 64.70 -33.37
CA GLU A 309 7.12 65.43 -33.21
C GLU A 309 7.92 65.46 -34.54
N LEU A 310 8.10 64.31 -35.20
CA LEU A 310 8.81 64.20 -36.48
C LEU A 310 8.14 65.00 -37.61
N LEU A 311 6.80 65.09 -37.62
CA LEU A 311 6.06 65.97 -38.53
C LEU A 311 6.37 67.45 -38.28
N SER A 312 6.43 67.88 -37.02
CA SER A 312 6.80 69.26 -36.67
C SER A 312 8.23 69.61 -37.08
N VAL A 313 9.19 68.70 -36.85
CA VAL A 313 10.61 68.88 -37.25
C VAL A 313 10.75 68.92 -38.76
N ARG A 314 10.01 68.09 -39.52
CA ARG A 314 9.99 68.13 -41.00
C ARG A 314 9.44 69.44 -41.54
N LEU A 315 8.43 70.04 -40.89
CA LEU A 315 7.89 71.34 -41.28
C LEU A 315 8.92 72.47 -41.08
N LEU A 316 9.59 72.50 -39.93
CA LEU A 316 10.66 73.46 -39.63
C LEU A 316 11.87 73.30 -40.58
N LEU A 317 12.23 72.06 -40.93
CA LEU A 317 13.28 71.77 -41.91
C LEU A 317 12.91 72.28 -43.30
N SER A 318 11.65 72.14 -43.73
CA SER A 318 11.16 72.67 -45.01
C SER A 318 11.21 74.21 -45.05
N GLN A 319 10.78 74.87 -43.97
CA GLN A 319 10.83 76.33 -43.84
C GLN A 319 12.27 76.85 -43.91
N THR A 320 13.18 76.29 -43.10
CA THR A 320 14.60 76.69 -43.08
C THR A 320 15.33 76.39 -44.40
N GLN A 321 14.92 75.35 -45.15
CA GLN A 321 15.44 75.09 -46.51
C GLN A 321 15.06 76.19 -47.51
N GLU A 322 13.82 76.69 -47.49
CA GLU A 322 13.42 77.82 -48.36
C GLU A 322 14.06 79.15 -47.92
N GLU A 323 14.25 79.39 -46.62
CA GLU A 323 15.01 80.55 -46.12
C GLU A 323 16.47 80.52 -46.59
N LEU A 324 17.16 79.38 -46.42
CA LEU A 324 18.54 79.22 -46.90
C LEU A 324 18.66 79.36 -48.42
N LYS A 325 17.66 78.88 -49.17
CA LYS A 325 17.57 79.03 -50.63
C LYS A 325 17.38 80.50 -51.03
N LEU A 326 16.57 81.27 -50.30
CA LEU A 326 16.43 82.71 -50.51
C LEU A 326 17.76 83.46 -50.22
N GLN A 327 18.40 83.15 -49.09
CA GLN A 327 19.72 83.70 -48.74
C GLN A 327 20.79 83.34 -49.77
N ARG A 328 20.78 82.11 -50.31
CA ARG A 328 21.70 81.67 -51.37
C ARG A 328 21.49 82.48 -52.65
N ASN A 329 20.24 82.73 -53.04
CA ASN A 329 19.92 83.54 -54.23
C ASN A 329 20.38 85.00 -54.06
N GLU A 330 20.18 85.60 -52.88
CA GLU A 330 20.74 86.92 -52.57
C GLU A 330 22.28 86.93 -52.63
N LEU A 331 22.93 85.91 -52.06
CA LEU A 331 24.38 85.80 -52.06
C LEU A 331 24.94 85.57 -53.46
N GLU A 332 24.24 84.84 -54.33
CA GLU A 332 24.57 84.70 -55.74
C GLU A 332 24.47 86.04 -56.48
N GLU A 333 23.47 86.88 -56.24
CA GLU A 333 23.39 88.21 -56.87
C GLU A 333 24.43 89.20 -56.31
N LYS A 334 24.74 89.12 -55.02
CA LYS A 334 25.89 89.81 -54.40
C LYS A 334 27.21 89.34 -55.02
N LEU A 335 27.36 88.04 -55.29
CA LEU A 335 28.53 87.48 -55.96
C LEU A 335 28.59 87.85 -57.46
N LYS A 336 27.46 87.88 -58.18
CA LYS A 336 27.38 88.30 -59.59
C LYS A 336 27.73 89.79 -59.74
N THR A 337 27.29 90.64 -58.82
CA THR A 337 27.65 92.07 -58.78
C THR A 337 29.10 92.28 -58.37
N GLN A 338 29.60 91.58 -57.35
CA GLN A 338 31.02 91.57 -57.00
C GLN A 338 31.90 91.05 -58.14
N HIS A 339 31.47 90.04 -58.89
CA HIS A 339 32.19 89.49 -60.05
C HIS A 339 32.16 90.43 -61.26
N ARG A 340 31.11 91.25 -61.44
CA ARG A 340 31.10 92.35 -62.41
C ARG A 340 32.12 93.44 -62.01
N ILE A 341 32.17 93.82 -60.74
CA ILE A 341 33.15 94.78 -60.20
C ILE A 341 34.57 94.22 -60.30
N SER A 342 34.77 92.94 -59.98
CA SER A 342 36.03 92.23 -60.19
C SER A 342 36.39 92.30 -61.67
N LYS A 343 35.55 91.83 -62.59
CA LYS A 343 35.82 91.90 -64.04
C LYS A 343 36.07 93.32 -64.59
N MET A 344 35.64 94.38 -63.91
CA MET A 344 36.07 95.74 -64.23
C MET A 344 37.49 96.02 -63.72
N LYS A 345 37.76 95.77 -62.43
CA LYS A 345 39.11 95.86 -61.84
C LYS A 345 40.12 94.93 -62.50
N ASP A 346 39.71 93.75 -62.93
CA ASP A 346 40.54 92.74 -63.59
C ASP A 346 40.81 93.14 -65.04
N ARG A 347 39.92 93.88 -65.72
CA ARG A 347 40.24 94.53 -67.01
C ARG A 347 41.20 95.71 -66.83
N GLU A 348 41.05 96.45 -65.74
CA GLU A 348 41.92 97.57 -65.38
C GLU A 348 43.33 97.05 -65.00
N ILE A 349 43.38 95.98 -64.21
CA ILE A 349 44.60 95.25 -63.83
C ILE A 349 45.21 94.52 -65.02
N GLU A 350 44.44 93.88 -65.91
CA GLU A 350 44.98 93.29 -67.14
C GLU A 350 45.44 94.37 -68.13
N SER A 351 44.79 95.54 -68.19
CA SER A 351 45.32 96.69 -68.93
C SER A 351 46.65 97.21 -68.35
N LEU A 352 46.96 96.92 -67.08
CA LEU A 352 48.22 97.26 -66.42
C LEU A 352 49.26 96.11 -66.49
N LYS A 353 48.82 94.84 -66.43
CA LYS A 353 49.67 93.63 -66.57
C LYS A 353 50.05 93.31 -68.01
N ALA A 354 49.21 93.64 -69.00
CA ALA A 354 49.57 93.54 -70.41
C ALA A 354 50.74 94.48 -70.79
N MET A 355 51.05 95.48 -69.94
CA MET A 355 52.27 96.30 -70.03
C MET A 355 53.46 95.73 -69.23
N LEU A 356 53.30 94.63 -68.47
CA LEU A 356 54.23 94.14 -67.44
C LEU A 356 54.35 92.60 -67.39
N TYR A 357 54.53 91.96 -68.55
CA TYR A 357 54.66 90.52 -68.80
C TYR A 357 53.41 89.64 -68.54
N PRO A 358 52.99 88.82 -69.52
CA PRO A 358 52.20 87.63 -69.24
C PRO A 358 53.11 86.47 -68.79
N ARG A 359 52.71 85.72 -67.75
CA ARG A 359 53.25 84.37 -67.49
C ARG A 359 52.16 83.45 -66.96
N ASN A 360 52.25 82.19 -67.38
CA ASN A 360 51.33 81.13 -67.00
C ASN A 360 51.49 80.75 -65.52
N GLU A 361 50.35 80.55 -64.85
CA GLU A 361 50.15 79.72 -63.66
C GLU A 361 48.79 79.00 -63.87
N GLN A 362 48.51 77.79 -63.37
CA GLN A 362 49.30 76.96 -62.46
C GLN A 362 49.10 75.47 -62.74
N ASP A 363 50.12 74.64 -62.51
CA ASP A 363 49.96 73.20 -62.34
C ASP A 363 49.28 72.91 -60.99
N MET A 364 48.19 72.15 -60.97
CA MET A 364 47.47 71.82 -59.73
C MET A 364 47.71 70.36 -59.29
N ILE A 365 48.66 70.22 -58.37
CA ILE A 365 48.85 69.18 -57.32
C ILE A 365 48.17 67.81 -57.56
N THR A 366 48.98 66.78 -57.78
CA THR A 366 48.57 65.40 -58.04
C THR A 366 47.98 64.67 -56.81
N SER A 367 46.88 63.93 -57.00
CA SER A 367 46.15 63.14 -55.98
C SER A 367 46.70 61.72 -55.72
N ILE A 368 47.77 61.32 -56.42
CA ILE A 368 48.36 59.96 -56.34
C ILE A 368 49.81 60.08 -55.89
N LYS A 369 50.21 59.27 -54.90
CA LYS A 369 51.59 59.14 -54.42
C LYS A 369 52.10 57.72 -54.64
N TRP A 370 53.32 57.61 -55.14
CA TRP A 370 54.01 56.36 -55.45
C TRP A 370 55.30 56.27 -54.62
N SER A 371 55.68 55.05 -54.26
CA SER A 371 56.81 54.70 -53.39
C SER A 371 57.25 53.26 -53.71
N GLU A 372 58.45 52.84 -53.32
CA GLU A 372 59.12 51.63 -53.84
C GLU A 372 58.30 50.34 -53.71
N SER A 373 57.43 50.23 -52.70
CA SER A 373 56.51 49.09 -52.51
C SER A 373 55.05 49.50 -52.27
N GLU A 374 54.70 50.76 -52.55
CA GLU A 374 53.56 51.44 -51.96
C GLU A 374 52.87 52.38 -52.97
N VAL A 375 51.54 52.28 -53.07
CA VAL A 375 50.72 53.22 -53.85
C VAL A 375 49.64 53.80 -52.96
N ARG A 376 49.53 55.13 -52.90
CA ARG A 376 48.53 55.85 -52.11
C ARG A 376 47.65 56.72 -53.00
N LEU A 377 46.35 56.47 -52.98
CA LEU A 377 45.34 57.20 -53.74
C LEU A 377 44.34 57.86 -52.78
N THR A 378 44.19 59.17 -52.87
CA THR A 378 43.18 59.93 -52.10
C THR A 378 42.20 60.55 -53.09
N SER A 379 40.92 60.16 -53.00
CA SER A 379 39.85 60.57 -53.91
C SER A 379 40.22 60.51 -55.42
N PRO A 380 40.78 59.40 -55.93
CA PRO A 380 41.17 59.28 -57.34
C PRO A 380 39.96 59.31 -58.29
N SER A 381 40.19 59.75 -59.52
CA SER A 381 39.22 59.57 -60.61
C SER A 381 39.25 58.13 -61.17
N ALA A 382 38.21 57.73 -61.91
CA ALA A 382 38.20 56.43 -62.60
C ALA A 382 39.31 56.28 -63.66
N GLU A 383 39.68 57.38 -64.31
CA GLU A 383 40.83 57.47 -65.23
C GLU A 383 42.14 57.25 -64.45
N GLN A 384 42.32 57.92 -63.30
CA GLN A 384 43.47 57.74 -62.42
C GLN A 384 43.60 56.30 -61.89
N CYS A 385 42.49 55.63 -61.55
CA CYS A 385 42.49 54.21 -61.19
C CYS A 385 42.93 53.33 -62.36
N THR A 386 42.49 53.64 -63.59
CA THR A 386 42.91 52.91 -64.80
C THR A 386 44.41 53.08 -65.04
N ASP A 387 44.93 54.30 -64.94
CA ASP A 387 46.35 54.62 -65.02
C ASP A 387 47.17 53.86 -63.99
N VAL A 388 46.73 53.82 -62.73
CA VAL A 388 47.39 53.07 -61.65
C VAL A 388 47.43 51.57 -61.95
N LEU A 389 46.35 50.98 -62.49
CA LEU A 389 46.31 49.56 -62.85
C LEU A 389 47.29 49.18 -63.97
N THR A 390 47.58 50.11 -64.90
CA THR A 390 48.61 49.89 -65.95
C THR A 390 50.05 50.02 -65.42
N ARG A 391 50.26 50.80 -64.36
CA ARG A 391 51.59 51.10 -63.80
C ARG A 391 52.01 50.18 -62.64
N ILE A 392 51.07 49.50 -61.97
CA ILE A 392 51.35 48.54 -60.90
C ILE A 392 52.03 47.27 -61.45
N ASP A 393 53.27 47.07 -61.02
CA ASP A 393 54.13 45.92 -61.31
C ASP A 393 54.24 44.95 -60.10
N ASP A 394 55.29 44.13 -60.05
CA ASP A 394 55.51 43.17 -58.96
C ASP A 394 56.11 43.76 -57.66
N ASN A 395 56.58 45.02 -57.68
CA ASN A 395 57.15 45.71 -56.50
C ASN A 395 56.06 46.30 -55.59
N HIS A 396 54.93 46.72 -56.17
CA HIS A 396 53.85 47.45 -55.49
C HIS A 396 52.96 46.52 -54.65
N GLN A 397 53.46 46.12 -53.49
CA GLN A 397 52.82 45.16 -52.59
C GLN A 397 51.70 45.76 -51.72
N GLN A 398 51.78 47.06 -51.41
CA GLN A 398 50.87 47.74 -50.49
C GLN A 398 50.05 48.82 -51.20
N ILE A 399 48.73 48.66 -51.22
CA ILE A 399 47.82 49.63 -51.86
C ILE A 399 46.94 50.30 -50.82
N TYR A 400 46.92 51.63 -50.83
CA TYR A 400 46.13 52.47 -49.95
C TYR A 400 45.12 53.28 -50.76
N LEU A 401 43.83 53.10 -50.45
CA LEU A 401 42.72 53.85 -51.01
C LEU A 401 42.01 54.63 -49.89
N SER A 402 41.88 55.94 -50.07
CA SER A 402 41.22 56.83 -49.11
C SER A 402 40.16 57.72 -49.78
N ASP A 403 39.13 58.08 -49.02
CA ASP A 403 38.15 59.13 -49.33
C ASP A 403 37.52 58.97 -50.73
N SER A 404 37.14 57.73 -51.07
CA SER A 404 36.72 57.31 -52.40
C SER A 404 35.26 56.87 -52.44
N SER A 405 34.63 56.90 -53.63
CA SER A 405 33.32 56.30 -53.82
C SER A 405 33.43 54.77 -53.94
N SER A 406 32.37 54.04 -53.55
CA SER A 406 32.30 52.58 -53.70
C SER A 406 32.54 52.11 -55.15
N ASP A 407 32.20 52.93 -56.15
CA ASP A 407 32.32 52.56 -57.57
C ASP A 407 33.76 52.73 -58.07
N VAL A 408 34.42 53.82 -57.67
CA VAL A 408 35.87 54.03 -57.91
C VAL A 408 36.69 52.95 -57.19
N ALA A 409 36.30 52.60 -55.97
CA ALA A 409 36.90 51.50 -55.22
C ALA A 409 36.69 50.16 -55.95
N GLN A 410 35.48 49.84 -56.40
CA GLN A 410 35.20 48.59 -57.13
C GLN A 410 36.03 48.48 -58.42
N LEU A 411 36.16 49.56 -59.19
CA LEU A 411 36.98 49.59 -60.42
C LEU A 411 38.47 49.32 -60.16
N LEU A 412 39.01 49.76 -59.02
CA LEU A 412 40.42 49.59 -58.67
C LEU A 412 40.71 48.25 -57.98
N ILE A 413 39.93 47.89 -56.96
CA ILE A 413 40.21 46.77 -56.07
C ILE A 413 39.99 45.41 -56.74
N VAL A 414 38.94 45.27 -57.56
CA VAL A 414 38.58 43.99 -58.20
C VAL A 414 39.68 43.47 -59.15
N PRO A 415 40.35 44.32 -59.95
CA PRO A 415 41.57 43.92 -60.67
C PRO A 415 42.79 43.69 -59.77
N LEU A 416 42.97 44.45 -58.69
CA LEU A 416 44.12 44.28 -57.78
C LEU A 416 44.11 42.94 -57.05
N LEU A 417 42.94 42.40 -56.68
CA LEU A 417 42.82 41.06 -56.10
C LEU A 417 43.26 39.92 -57.05
N GLN A 418 43.52 40.22 -58.33
CA GLN A 418 44.07 39.29 -59.32
C GLN A 418 45.60 39.48 -59.55
N LYS A 419 46.21 40.54 -59.00
CA LYS A 419 47.66 40.78 -59.07
C LYS A 419 48.38 39.92 -58.03
N LYS A 420 49.49 39.29 -58.42
CA LYS A 420 50.25 38.38 -57.54
C LYS A 420 51.14 39.08 -56.50
N SER A 421 51.44 40.36 -56.72
CA SER A 421 52.29 41.18 -55.86
C SER A 421 51.56 41.82 -54.68
N VAL A 422 50.28 42.18 -54.84
CA VAL A 422 49.51 42.87 -53.80
C VAL A 422 49.25 41.91 -52.64
N ASN A 423 49.91 42.18 -51.51
CA ASN A 423 49.79 41.40 -50.27
C ASN A 423 49.10 42.17 -49.12
N SER A 424 49.03 43.51 -49.22
CA SER A 424 48.45 44.36 -48.19
C SER A 424 47.53 45.41 -48.81
N LEU A 425 46.27 45.41 -48.39
CA LEU A 425 45.25 46.32 -48.90
C LEU A 425 44.64 47.14 -47.77
N TYR A 426 44.64 48.46 -47.94
CA TYR A 426 44.16 49.44 -46.97
C TYR A 426 43.06 50.29 -47.61
N ILE A 427 41.86 50.24 -47.04
CA ILE A 427 40.70 51.03 -47.46
C ILE A 427 40.24 51.86 -46.27
N PHE A 428 40.22 53.18 -46.44
CA PHE A 428 39.89 54.17 -45.42
C PHE A 428 38.82 55.15 -45.95
N SER A 429 37.89 55.59 -45.09
CA SER A 429 36.88 56.61 -45.42
C SER A 429 36.07 56.32 -46.71
N THR A 430 35.96 55.04 -47.08
CA THR A 430 35.51 54.60 -48.41
C THR A 430 34.40 53.57 -48.21
N ARG A 431 33.18 54.06 -47.99
CA ARG A 431 32.01 53.22 -47.67
C ARG A 431 31.71 52.27 -48.83
N LEU A 432 31.96 50.98 -48.61
CA LEU A 432 31.69 49.92 -49.59
C LEU A 432 30.18 49.62 -49.59
N ARG A 433 29.55 49.59 -50.76
CA ARG A 433 28.14 49.19 -50.89
C ARG A 433 28.02 47.67 -50.94
N HIS A 434 26.92 47.10 -50.42
CA HIS A 434 26.73 45.64 -50.30
C HIS A 434 27.09 44.87 -51.58
N GLY A 435 26.59 45.27 -52.76
CA GLY A 435 26.90 44.60 -54.03
C GLY A 435 28.38 44.63 -54.46
N PHE A 436 29.18 45.59 -53.97
CA PHE A 436 30.64 45.53 -54.10
C PHE A 436 31.24 44.61 -53.03
N ILE A 437 30.74 44.65 -51.79
CA ILE A 437 31.21 43.75 -50.72
C ILE A 437 30.95 42.28 -51.08
N ASP A 438 29.82 41.94 -51.69
CA ASP A 438 29.50 40.59 -52.19
C ASP A 438 30.53 40.13 -53.23
N LEU A 439 30.81 40.98 -54.23
CA LEU A 439 31.83 40.72 -55.26
C LEU A 439 33.24 40.58 -54.66
N PHE A 440 33.65 41.52 -53.80
CA PHE A 440 34.92 41.51 -53.10
C PHE A 440 35.09 40.24 -52.25
N SER A 441 34.06 39.87 -51.49
CA SER A 441 34.05 38.67 -50.65
C SER A 441 34.15 37.39 -51.49
N SER A 442 33.46 37.33 -52.64
CA SER A 442 33.57 36.20 -53.57
C SER A 442 35.01 36.01 -54.09
N GLN A 443 35.73 37.10 -54.40
CA GLN A 443 37.14 37.03 -54.81
C GLN A 443 38.08 36.70 -53.65
N MET A 444 37.77 37.16 -52.43
CA MET A 444 38.52 36.84 -51.21
C MET A 444 38.40 35.37 -50.77
N LEU A 445 37.50 34.57 -51.35
CA LEU A 445 37.44 33.13 -51.09
C LEU A 445 38.68 32.41 -51.66
N ASP A 446 39.01 32.68 -52.93
CA ASP A 446 40.11 32.02 -53.66
C ASP A 446 41.40 32.85 -53.73
N ASN A 447 41.38 34.14 -53.36
CA ASN A 447 42.59 34.96 -53.34
C ASN A 447 43.67 34.33 -52.42
N ASN A 448 44.87 34.16 -52.99
CA ASN A 448 46.00 33.49 -52.35
C ASN A 448 47.24 34.39 -52.19
N THR A 449 47.06 35.70 -52.30
CA THR A 449 48.14 36.71 -52.27
C THR A 449 48.01 37.68 -51.11
N LEU A 450 46.77 38.06 -50.74
CA LEU A 450 46.51 39.04 -49.71
C LEU A 450 46.70 38.44 -48.32
N GLU A 451 47.66 38.99 -47.58
CA GLU A 451 48.00 38.60 -46.21
C GLU A 451 47.49 39.62 -45.18
N SER A 452 47.31 40.89 -45.57
CA SER A 452 46.75 41.96 -44.73
C SER A 452 45.60 42.71 -45.39
N LEU A 453 44.49 42.87 -44.67
CA LEU A 453 43.32 43.65 -45.10
C LEU A 453 42.88 44.62 -44.00
N HIS A 454 42.79 45.90 -44.33
CA HIS A 454 42.25 46.94 -43.46
C HIS A 454 41.04 47.58 -44.16
N LEU A 455 39.87 47.44 -43.55
CA LEU A 455 38.63 48.11 -43.95
C LEU A 455 38.20 49.00 -42.77
N ASN A 456 38.80 50.19 -42.68
CA ASN A 456 38.70 51.06 -41.50
C ASN A 456 37.96 52.37 -41.85
N HIS A 457 37.59 53.15 -40.83
CA HIS A 457 36.94 54.47 -40.99
C HIS A 457 35.65 54.43 -41.83
N ASN A 458 34.58 53.86 -41.27
CA ASN A 458 33.25 53.76 -41.89
C ASN A 458 33.26 53.20 -43.34
N SER A 459 34.19 52.29 -43.62
CA SER A 459 34.29 51.61 -44.91
C SER A 459 33.37 50.38 -45.00
N ILE A 460 32.95 49.79 -43.86
CA ILE A 460 32.09 48.60 -43.83
C ILE A 460 31.13 48.60 -42.62
N ASP A 461 29.96 47.99 -42.79
CA ASP A 461 28.90 47.83 -41.77
C ASP A 461 28.71 46.36 -41.35
N ASP A 462 27.83 46.09 -40.39
CA ASP A 462 27.53 44.73 -39.91
C ASP A 462 27.19 43.74 -41.03
N VAL A 463 26.38 44.14 -42.03
CA VAL A 463 25.98 43.27 -43.14
C VAL A 463 27.21 42.93 -43.98
N GLY A 464 28.01 43.94 -44.29
CA GLY A 464 29.28 43.77 -45.00
C GLY A 464 30.25 42.84 -44.28
N VAL A 465 30.42 43.01 -42.96
CA VAL A 465 31.27 42.15 -42.14
C VAL A 465 30.76 40.70 -42.18
N ILE A 466 29.44 40.48 -42.06
CA ILE A 466 28.85 39.14 -42.12
C ILE A 466 29.16 38.45 -43.47
N THR A 467 28.96 39.11 -44.61
CA THR A 467 29.31 38.56 -45.93
C THR A 467 30.82 38.28 -46.05
N LEU A 468 31.67 39.22 -45.65
CA LEU A 468 33.12 39.10 -45.78
C LEU A 468 33.67 37.93 -44.95
N VAL A 469 33.28 37.82 -43.67
CA VAL A 469 33.82 36.78 -42.80
C VAL A 469 33.32 35.39 -43.18
N GLN A 470 32.14 35.26 -43.82
CA GLN A 470 31.69 33.98 -44.38
C GLN A 470 32.66 33.45 -45.45
N SER A 471 33.16 34.30 -46.35
CA SER A 471 34.17 33.90 -47.34
C SER A 471 35.53 33.65 -46.69
N LEU A 472 35.94 34.48 -45.72
CA LEU A 472 37.23 34.35 -45.05
C LEU A 472 37.35 33.12 -44.14
N LYS A 473 36.24 32.46 -43.73
CA LYS A 473 36.26 31.18 -42.96
C LYS A 473 37.21 30.14 -43.55
N HIS A 474 37.35 30.09 -44.88
CA HIS A 474 38.17 29.10 -45.57
C HIS A 474 39.35 29.70 -46.36
N ASN A 475 39.53 31.03 -46.36
CA ASN A 475 40.70 31.67 -46.97
C ASN A 475 41.99 31.21 -46.26
N LYS A 476 42.99 30.79 -47.04
CA LYS A 476 44.21 30.14 -46.53
C LYS A 476 45.43 31.08 -46.45
N LYS A 477 45.22 32.39 -46.58
CA LYS A 477 46.30 33.37 -46.82
C LYS A 477 46.19 34.66 -46.02
N LEU A 478 45.00 35.16 -45.73
CA LEU A 478 44.83 36.33 -44.89
C LEU A 478 45.29 36.04 -43.45
N GLN A 479 46.28 36.80 -42.98
CA GLN A 479 46.86 36.70 -41.64
C GLN A 479 46.42 37.87 -40.73
N TYR A 480 46.08 39.02 -41.32
CA TYR A 480 45.72 40.23 -40.60
C TYR A 480 44.41 40.82 -41.15
N LEU A 481 43.44 41.07 -40.27
CA LEU A 481 42.18 41.75 -40.59
C LEU A 481 41.96 42.91 -39.62
N SER A 482 41.73 44.10 -40.15
CA SER A 482 41.37 45.28 -39.38
C SER A 482 40.03 45.83 -39.84
N LEU A 483 39.16 46.09 -38.86
CA LEU A 483 37.82 46.63 -39.00
C LEU A 483 37.62 47.85 -38.08
N GLU A 484 38.69 48.60 -37.80
CA GLU A 484 38.68 49.67 -36.80
C GLU A 484 38.00 50.96 -37.29
N PHE A 485 37.43 51.72 -36.36
CA PHE A 485 36.77 53.01 -36.64
C PHE A 485 35.58 52.90 -37.60
N ASN A 486 34.92 51.74 -37.67
CA ASN A 486 33.62 51.57 -38.31
C ASN A 486 32.54 51.60 -37.24
N THR A 487 31.84 52.74 -37.10
CA THR A 487 30.78 52.88 -36.08
C THR A 487 29.49 52.12 -36.44
N GLU A 488 29.39 51.63 -37.68
CA GLU A 488 28.28 50.80 -38.19
C GLU A 488 28.53 49.28 -38.04
N ILE A 489 29.63 48.88 -37.39
CA ILE A 489 29.81 47.52 -36.88
C ILE A 489 29.31 47.48 -35.43
N THR A 490 28.31 46.66 -35.15
CA THR A 490 27.67 46.50 -33.84
C THR A 490 27.75 45.03 -33.38
N SER A 491 27.09 44.71 -32.27
CA SER A 491 26.95 43.32 -31.80
C SER A 491 26.14 42.42 -32.76
N LEU A 492 25.55 42.93 -33.84
CA LEU A 492 24.82 42.12 -34.84
C LEU A 492 25.76 41.23 -35.67
N SER A 493 26.97 41.69 -36.02
CA SER A 493 27.96 40.88 -36.76
C SER A 493 28.78 39.92 -35.88
N VAL A 494 28.71 40.07 -34.55
CA VAL A 494 29.50 39.29 -33.58
C VAL A 494 29.32 37.77 -33.73
N PRO A 495 28.12 37.19 -33.90
CA PRO A 495 27.98 35.73 -34.04
C PRO A 495 28.75 35.18 -35.25
N SER A 496 28.75 35.90 -36.37
CA SER A 496 29.47 35.57 -37.60
C SER A 496 30.98 35.75 -37.44
N LEU A 497 31.42 36.84 -36.79
CA LEU A 497 32.83 37.06 -36.42
C LEU A 497 33.33 35.95 -35.47
N ALA A 498 32.56 35.59 -34.45
CA ALA A 498 32.89 34.53 -33.51
C ALA A 498 32.94 33.15 -34.19
N GLU A 499 32.07 32.87 -35.16
CA GLU A 499 32.12 31.64 -35.96
C GLU A 499 33.33 31.62 -36.90
N PHE A 500 33.64 32.74 -37.55
CA PHE A 500 34.85 32.93 -38.34
C PHE A 500 36.11 32.71 -37.49
N ILE A 501 36.18 33.28 -36.28
CA ILE A 501 37.27 33.01 -35.33
C ILE A 501 37.32 31.52 -34.96
N ARG A 502 36.18 30.86 -34.69
CA ARG A 502 36.17 29.41 -34.37
C ARG A 502 36.71 28.54 -35.51
N ILE A 503 36.45 28.89 -36.78
CA ILE A 503 36.73 28.06 -37.96
C ILE A 503 38.08 28.37 -38.63
N ASN A 504 38.44 29.65 -38.78
CA ASN A 504 39.58 30.05 -39.60
C ASN A 504 40.92 29.69 -38.91
N CYS A 505 41.81 29.01 -39.65
CA CYS A 505 43.09 28.48 -39.16
C CYS A 505 44.32 29.25 -39.65
N THR A 506 44.15 30.46 -40.20
CA THR A 506 45.21 31.29 -40.82
C THR A 506 45.32 32.70 -40.25
N LEU A 507 44.20 33.35 -39.94
CA LEU A 507 44.16 34.69 -39.35
C LEU A 507 44.88 34.70 -38.00
N SER A 508 45.95 35.47 -37.93
CA SER A 508 46.82 35.60 -36.76
C SER A 508 46.53 36.87 -35.96
N VAL A 509 45.94 37.90 -36.58
CA VAL A 509 45.54 39.14 -35.91
C VAL A 509 44.18 39.67 -36.40
N LEU A 510 43.33 40.10 -35.47
CA LEU A 510 42.04 40.75 -35.72
C LEU A 510 41.91 42.05 -34.91
N TYR A 511 41.67 43.19 -35.55
CA TYR A 511 41.33 44.45 -34.88
C TYR A 511 39.86 44.82 -35.10
N VAL A 512 39.13 45.05 -34.00
CA VAL A 512 37.72 45.49 -33.98
C VAL A 512 37.49 46.65 -32.98
N ALA A 513 38.54 47.43 -32.70
CA ALA A 513 38.46 48.60 -31.83
C ALA A 513 37.78 49.80 -32.51
N SER A 514 37.26 50.74 -31.72
CA SER A 514 36.45 51.87 -32.16
C SER A 514 35.27 51.47 -33.04
N THR A 515 34.62 50.37 -32.67
CA THR A 515 33.35 49.88 -33.20
C THR A 515 32.24 50.06 -32.17
N SER A 516 30.99 49.90 -32.61
CA SER A 516 29.79 49.93 -31.78
C SER A 516 29.43 48.53 -31.21
N ILE A 517 30.38 47.59 -31.21
CA ILE A 517 30.22 46.30 -30.51
C ILE A 517 30.17 46.57 -29.00
N ASP A 518 29.16 46.02 -28.34
CA ASP A 518 28.96 46.19 -26.90
C ASP A 518 29.78 45.20 -26.04
N ALA A 519 29.72 45.38 -24.72
CA ALA A 519 30.47 44.59 -23.75
C ALA A 519 30.13 43.07 -23.77
N LYS A 520 28.87 42.69 -24.05
CA LYS A 520 28.46 41.29 -24.24
C LYS A 520 28.99 40.76 -25.58
N GLY A 521 28.89 41.56 -26.64
CA GLY A 521 29.45 41.21 -27.96
C GLY A 521 30.96 40.93 -27.90
N VAL A 522 31.72 41.79 -27.22
CA VAL A 522 33.15 41.58 -27.00
C VAL A 522 33.44 40.35 -26.14
N LEU A 523 32.64 40.05 -25.12
CA LEU A 523 32.78 38.81 -24.35
C LEU A 523 32.58 37.56 -25.21
N GLU A 524 31.64 37.56 -26.16
CA GLU A 524 31.42 36.43 -27.09
C GLU A 524 32.60 36.24 -28.06
N LEU A 525 33.14 37.34 -28.62
CA LEU A 525 34.36 37.30 -29.43
C LEU A 525 35.54 36.72 -28.64
N VAL A 526 35.70 37.12 -27.38
CA VAL A 526 36.77 36.61 -26.50
C VAL A 526 36.54 35.14 -26.10
N ASP A 527 35.30 34.70 -25.91
CA ASP A 527 34.99 33.31 -25.62
C ASP A 527 35.30 32.39 -26.82
N SER A 528 35.07 32.88 -28.04
CA SER A 528 35.38 32.15 -29.28
C SER A 528 36.85 31.75 -29.41
N LEU A 529 37.77 32.50 -28.78
CA LEU A 529 39.20 32.19 -28.71
C LEU A 529 39.51 30.86 -28.02
N LYS A 530 38.62 30.32 -27.17
CA LYS A 530 38.82 29.01 -26.52
C LYS A 530 38.96 27.87 -27.52
N PHE A 531 38.27 27.97 -28.65
CA PHE A 531 38.22 26.94 -29.69
C PHE A 531 39.31 27.13 -30.74
N ASN A 532 39.74 28.39 -30.98
CA ASN A 532 40.77 28.70 -31.96
C ASN A 532 42.19 28.76 -31.35
N LYS A 533 43.15 28.08 -31.99
CA LYS A 533 44.57 28.06 -31.59
C LYS A 533 45.52 28.85 -32.51
N ARG A 534 45.05 29.38 -33.63
CA ARG A 534 45.84 30.19 -34.58
C ARG A 534 45.83 31.67 -34.21
N LEU A 535 44.65 32.24 -33.96
CA LEU A 535 44.47 33.68 -33.76
C LEU A 535 45.26 34.11 -32.53
N GLY A 536 46.38 34.79 -32.78
CA GLY A 536 47.37 35.17 -31.78
C GLY A 536 47.01 36.46 -31.06
N LYS A 537 46.25 37.35 -31.72
CA LYS A 537 45.81 38.62 -31.16
C LYS A 537 44.42 39.04 -31.67
N ILE A 538 43.48 39.30 -30.77
CA ILE A 538 42.31 40.15 -31.02
C ILE A 538 42.47 41.47 -30.27
N VAL A 539 42.11 42.59 -30.89
CA VAL A 539 42.19 43.93 -30.30
C VAL A 539 40.82 44.59 -30.25
N VAL A 540 40.43 45.02 -29.06
CA VAL A 540 39.12 45.64 -28.75
C VAL A 540 39.32 46.95 -28.00
N ASP A 541 38.27 47.73 -27.79
CA ASP A 541 38.38 48.99 -27.05
C ASP A 541 38.83 48.83 -25.59
N GLN A 542 39.70 49.72 -25.11
CA GLN A 542 40.05 49.86 -23.68
C GLN A 542 38.82 49.92 -22.77
N LYS A 543 37.68 50.46 -23.25
CA LYS A 543 36.40 50.51 -22.51
C LYS A 543 35.95 49.12 -22.01
N HIS A 544 36.36 48.04 -22.67
CA HIS A 544 36.04 46.66 -22.31
C HIS A 544 37.11 45.98 -21.42
N LYS A 545 38.25 46.62 -21.13
CA LYS A 545 39.33 46.02 -20.33
C LYS A 545 38.91 45.58 -18.93
N ALA A 546 37.98 46.30 -18.31
CA ALA A 546 37.42 45.92 -17.01
C ALA A 546 36.63 44.60 -17.08
N ILE A 547 35.68 44.47 -18.01
CA ILE A 547 34.81 43.28 -18.12
C ILE A 547 35.56 42.05 -18.65
N CYS A 548 36.58 42.27 -19.49
CA CYS A 548 37.43 41.22 -20.04
C CYS A 548 38.57 40.77 -19.09
N SER A 549 38.79 41.43 -17.96
CA SER A 549 39.92 41.16 -17.04
C SER A 549 40.08 39.68 -16.63
N GLN A 550 38.96 38.98 -16.43
CA GLN A 550 38.89 37.53 -16.13
C GLN A 550 39.35 36.61 -17.28
N PHE A 551 39.44 37.13 -18.51
CA PHE A 551 39.96 36.45 -19.70
C PHE A 551 41.40 36.87 -20.01
N VAL A 552 41.77 38.14 -19.82
CA VAL A 552 43.14 38.65 -20.03
C VAL A 552 44.19 37.82 -19.28
N SER A 553 43.87 37.37 -18.05
CA SER A 553 44.74 36.50 -17.24
C SER A 553 44.84 35.04 -17.72
N LYS A 554 44.03 34.64 -18.70
CA LYS A 554 43.95 33.28 -19.26
C LYS A 554 44.33 33.21 -20.74
N THR A 555 44.20 34.32 -21.47
CA THR A 555 44.58 34.44 -22.89
C THR A 555 45.44 35.66 -23.12
N ASN A 556 46.76 35.45 -23.26
CA ASN A 556 47.74 36.43 -23.78
C ASN A 556 47.51 36.77 -25.28
N ARG A 557 46.26 36.75 -25.72
CA ARG A 557 45.77 36.87 -27.10
C ARG A 557 44.64 37.88 -27.22
N LEU A 558 44.24 38.50 -26.11
CA LEU A 558 43.37 39.66 -26.07
C LEU A 558 44.22 40.89 -25.68
N ASP A 559 44.19 41.91 -26.50
CA ASP A 559 44.81 43.21 -26.24
C ASP A 559 43.77 44.33 -26.42
N PHE A 560 44.12 45.54 -26.01
CA PHE A 560 43.23 46.69 -26.03
C PHE A 560 43.83 47.84 -26.81
N SER A 561 43.01 48.54 -27.60
CA SER A 561 43.42 49.80 -28.22
C SER A 561 43.84 50.80 -27.13
N TYR A 562 44.81 51.65 -27.45
CA TYR A 562 45.20 52.73 -26.54
C TYR A 562 44.00 53.65 -26.31
N SER A 563 43.68 53.94 -25.05
CA SER A 563 42.61 54.86 -24.69
C SER A 563 43.01 56.29 -25.03
N SER A 564 42.53 56.77 -26.17
CA SER A 564 42.91 58.07 -26.70
C SER A 564 41.81 58.68 -27.56
N THR A 565 41.09 59.63 -26.99
CA THR A 565 40.33 60.68 -27.70
C THR A 565 41.29 61.68 -28.41
N THR A 566 42.48 61.20 -28.83
CA THR A 566 43.69 62.00 -29.13
C THR A 566 44.71 61.32 -30.07
N ALA A 567 44.58 60.04 -30.43
CA ALA A 567 45.64 59.36 -31.20
C ALA A 567 45.69 59.70 -32.71
N TYR A 568 44.66 60.36 -33.26
CA TYR A 568 44.69 60.80 -34.66
C TYR A 568 45.58 62.01 -34.95
N GLU A 569 46.17 62.63 -33.92
CA GLU A 569 47.15 63.71 -34.10
C GLU A 569 48.59 63.20 -34.29
N ASN A 570 48.88 61.90 -34.07
CA ASN A 570 50.25 61.36 -34.04
C ASN A 570 50.56 60.27 -35.09
N THR A 571 49.73 60.10 -36.12
CA THR A 571 50.03 59.24 -37.29
C THR A 571 50.16 60.06 -38.59
N GLY A 572 51.16 60.95 -38.62
CA GLY A 572 51.85 61.26 -39.88
C GLY A 572 51.24 62.30 -40.83
N ILE A 573 50.40 63.23 -40.37
CA ILE A 573 50.18 64.50 -41.12
C ILE A 573 51.26 65.50 -40.72
N THR A 574 52.49 65.27 -41.21
CA THR A 574 53.53 66.30 -41.19
C THR A 574 53.12 67.46 -42.10
N LYS A 575 53.12 68.69 -41.56
CA LYS A 575 52.97 69.91 -42.36
C LYS A 575 54.06 69.98 -43.44
N PHE A 576 53.65 69.96 -44.70
CA PHE A 576 54.28 70.63 -45.84
C PHE A 576 53.19 71.01 -46.84
#